data_AF-A0A497KNY2-F1
#
_entry.id   AF-A0A497KNY2-F1
#
_cell.length_a   1.000
_cell.length_b   1.000
_cell.length_c   1.000
_cell.angle_alpha   90.00
_cell.angle_beta   90.00
_cell.angle_gamma   90.00
#
_symmetry.space_group_name_H-M   'P 1'
#
loop_
_entity.id
_entity.type
_entity.pdbx_description
1 polymer ?
#
loop_
_entity_poly.entity_id
_entity_poly.type
_entity_poly.pdbx_seq_one_letter_code
_entity_poly.pdbx_strand_id
1 'polypeptide(L)'
;MRLEMNRLSNLGKDSSRMMVTTVPGIEDIVLKEASEKLNLLESRHRFGGVGGRVYLEISKEDVQKLFKMRSIEHIIQIIDVFTVKNTKVGLDEIYRGVYRSSIPLGSTFRVTCERIGSHEYTSMDVQRVAGQAIVDKYGTKVNLKNPETIVRVDVAHDLCIVGIQLTRTSLRIRYPRAFHHPSALNPVIAYAMLRCVEVQPGDRILDAFCGGGTILIEAAQVWKDIEAIGIDISPKSIDGAQRNLEAAKVKSKVELILGDA
;
A
#
# COMPACT_ATOMS: atom_id res chain seq x y z
N MET A 1 -25.30 2.66 -7.68
CA MET A 1 -24.34 2.88 -8.79
C MET A 1 -24.48 4.21 -9.53
N ARG A 2 -25.54 4.50 -10.31
CA ARG A 2 -25.62 5.77 -11.09
C ARG A 2 -25.73 7.04 -10.23
N LEU A 3 -26.40 6.95 -9.07
CA LEU A 3 -26.46 8.00 -8.05
C LEU A 3 -25.16 8.15 -7.23
N GLU A 4 -24.28 7.13 -7.22
CA GLU A 4 -22.98 7.17 -6.54
C GLU A 4 -21.88 7.85 -7.37
N MET A 5 -22.00 7.81 -8.71
CA MET A 5 -21.07 8.52 -9.60
C MET A 5 -21.24 10.04 -9.55
N ASN A 6 -22.44 10.56 -9.29
CA ASN A 6 -22.71 12.00 -9.22
C ASN A 6 -22.26 12.67 -7.91
N ARG A 7 -21.90 11.92 -6.87
CA ARG A 7 -21.26 12.49 -5.66
C ARG A 7 -19.74 12.60 -5.77
N LEU A 8 -19.13 11.94 -6.75
CA LEU A 8 -17.68 11.97 -6.99
C LEU A 8 -17.21 13.20 -7.78
N SER A 9 -18.12 14.09 -8.18
CA SER A 9 -17.84 15.25 -9.07
C SER A 9 -17.86 16.61 -8.38
N ASN A 10 -18.22 16.71 -7.09
CA ASN A 10 -18.15 17.98 -6.35
C ASN A 10 -16.93 17.99 -5.43
N LEU A 11 -15.79 18.41 -5.99
CA LEU A 11 -14.54 18.63 -5.27
C LEU A 11 -14.66 19.77 -4.25
N GLY A 12 -14.32 19.49 -2.99
CA GLY A 12 -13.72 20.51 -2.13
C GLY A 12 -12.33 20.82 -2.67
N LYS A 13 -11.95 22.11 -2.78
CA LYS A 13 -10.61 22.53 -3.24
C LYS A 13 -9.46 21.95 -2.39
N ASP A 14 -9.77 21.37 -1.22
CA ASP A 14 -8.80 21.00 -0.19
C ASP A 14 -8.70 19.49 0.11
N SER A 15 -9.40 18.62 -0.65
CA SER A 15 -9.31 17.16 -0.47
C SER A 15 -8.47 16.43 -1.54
N SER A 16 -8.02 15.23 -1.21
CA SER A 16 -7.34 14.29 -2.11
C SER A 16 -7.93 12.90 -1.98
N ARG A 17 -8.23 12.28 -3.14
CA ARG A 17 -8.70 10.90 -3.23
C ARG A 17 -7.52 9.97 -3.40
N MET A 18 -7.45 8.97 -2.54
CA MET A 18 -6.35 8.05 -2.43
C MET A 18 -6.87 6.62 -2.50
N MET A 19 -6.16 5.77 -3.22
CA MET A 19 -6.22 4.33 -3.07
C MET A 19 -4.94 3.89 -2.38
N VAL A 20 -5.05 3.27 -1.22
CA VAL A 20 -3.92 2.62 -0.55
C VAL A 20 -4.06 1.11 -0.68
N THR A 21 -2.94 0.41 -0.82
CA THR A 21 -2.93 -1.06 -0.84
C THR A 21 -2.43 -1.60 0.50
N THR A 22 -2.92 -2.77 0.88
CA THR A 22 -2.52 -3.52 2.07
C THR A 22 -2.69 -5.03 1.81
N VAL A 23 -2.41 -5.86 2.82
CA VAL A 23 -2.71 -7.29 2.77
C VAL A 23 -4.24 -7.48 2.83
N PRO A 24 -4.84 -8.32 1.96
CA PRO A 24 -6.26 -8.60 2.05
C PRO A 24 -6.66 -9.15 3.43
N GLY A 25 -7.76 -8.62 4.00
CA GLY A 25 -8.28 -9.04 5.31
C GLY A 25 -7.90 -8.14 6.48
N ILE A 26 -7.06 -7.12 6.28
CA ILE A 26 -6.69 -6.13 7.32
C ILE A 26 -7.06 -4.69 6.92
N GLU A 27 -8.00 -4.52 5.98
CA GLU A 27 -8.46 -3.22 5.52
C GLU A 27 -9.10 -2.37 6.64
N ASP A 28 -9.65 -3.02 7.65
CA ASP A 28 -10.19 -2.40 8.87
C ASP A 28 -9.10 -1.76 9.74
N ILE A 29 -7.94 -2.40 9.86
CA ILE A 29 -6.78 -1.81 10.54
C ILE A 29 -6.30 -0.56 9.81
N VAL A 30 -6.36 -0.55 8.47
CA VAL A 30 -6.05 0.66 7.67
C VAL A 30 -7.01 1.79 7.99
N LEU A 31 -8.32 1.51 8.03
CA LEU A 31 -9.31 2.54 8.36
C LEU A 31 -9.16 3.04 9.79
N LYS A 32 -8.91 2.16 10.77
CA LYS A 32 -8.66 2.55 12.17
C LYS A 32 -7.43 3.47 12.23
N GLU A 33 -6.30 3.07 11.65
CA GLU A 33 -5.10 3.92 11.60
C GLU A 33 -5.33 5.25 10.87
N ALA A 34 -6.06 5.24 9.75
CA ALA A 34 -6.36 6.45 8.98
C ALA A 34 -7.21 7.44 9.80
N SER A 35 -8.23 6.96 10.50
CA SER A 35 -9.10 7.79 11.35
C SER A 35 -8.35 8.44 12.52
N GLU A 36 -7.31 7.78 13.03
CA GLU A 36 -6.49 8.28 14.15
C GLU A 36 -5.45 9.32 13.69
N LYS A 37 -4.95 9.20 12.45
CA LYS A 37 -3.78 9.96 11.98
C LYS A 37 -4.08 11.03 10.93
N LEU A 38 -5.23 10.95 10.28
CA LEU A 38 -5.59 11.78 9.13
C LEU A 38 -6.94 12.48 9.37
N ASN A 39 -7.12 13.63 8.74
CA ASN A 39 -8.43 14.26 8.58
C ASN A 39 -9.18 13.52 7.46
N LEU A 40 -9.85 12.43 7.85
CA LEU A 40 -10.57 11.54 6.96
C LEU A 40 -11.98 12.09 6.66
N LEU A 41 -12.27 12.32 5.38
CA LEU A 41 -13.55 12.84 4.90
C LEU A 41 -14.47 11.70 4.44
N GLU A 42 -13.91 10.72 3.74
CA GLU A 42 -14.61 9.51 3.30
C GLU A 42 -13.65 8.33 3.30
N SER A 43 -14.16 7.13 3.57
CA SER A 43 -13.39 5.91 3.41
C SER A 43 -14.24 4.74 2.99
N ARG A 44 -13.66 3.80 2.22
CA ARG A 44 -14.32 2.55 1.85
C ARG A 44 -13.32 1.40 1.85
N HIS A 45 -13.69 0.28 2.47
CA HIS A 45 -12.97 -0.98 2.30
C HIS A 45 -13.14 -1.50 0.87
N ARG A 46 -12.22 -2.37 0.46
CA ARG A 46 -12.29 -3.16 -0.77
C ARG A 46 -12.65 -2.32 -2.00
N PHE A 47 -11.90 -1.25 -2.25
CA PHE A 47 -12.17 -0.36 -3.37
C PHE A 47 -12.16 -1.13 -4.70
N GLY A 48 -13.24 -1.01 -5.48
CA GLY A 48 -13.46 -1.79 -6.70
C GLY A 48 -13.85 -3.27 -6.45
N GLY A 49 -14.29 -3.62 -5.24
CA GLY A 49 -14.61 -5.00 -4.86
C GLY A 49 -13.39 -5.88 -4.58
N VAL A 50 -12.20 -5.28 -4.45
CA VAL A 50 -10.91 -5.97 -4.38
C VAL A 50 -10.36 -5.97 -2.97
N GLY A 51 -10.06 -7.16 -2.44
CA GLY A 51 -9.35 -7.31 -1.15
C GLY A 51 -7.97 -6.64 -1.18
N GLY A 52 -7.59 -6.00 -0.08
CA GLY A 52 -6.32 -5.30 0.06
C GLY A 52 -6.29 -3.91 -0.57
N ARG A 53 -7.42 -3.37 -1.05
CA ARG A 53 -7.52 -1.98 -1.55
C ARG A 53 -8.46 -1.16 -0.68
N VAL A 54 -8.01 0.01 -0.25
CA VAL A 54 -8.81 0.94 0.57
C VAL A 54 -8.88 2.29 -0.10
N TYR A 55 -10.09 2.81 -0.26
CA TYR A 55 -10.34 4.19 -0.69
C TYR A 55 -10.33 5.11 0.51
N LEU A 56 -9.62 6.22 0.41
CA LEU A 56 -9.58 7.29 1.40
C LEU A 56 -9.75 8.63 0.67
N GLU A 57 -10.68 9.46 1.13
CA GLU A 57 -10.69 10.88 0.84
C GLU A 57 -10.22 11.63 2.08
N ILE A 58 -9.14 12.37 1.95
CA ILE A 58 -8.45 13.03 3.06
C ILE A 58 -8.17 14.49 2.74
N SER A 59 -7.89 15.31 3.75
CA SER A 59 -7.29 16.64 3.53
C SER A 59 -5.97 16.54 2.75
N LYS A 60 -5.73 17.46 1.82
CA LYS A 60 -4.48 17.54 1.04
C LYS A 60 -3.23 17.61 1.91
N GLU A 61 -3.33 18.28 3.06
CA GLU A 61 -2.21 18.45 4.00
C GLU A 61 -1.74 17.11 4.61
N ASP A 62 -2.62 16.10 4.62
CA ASP A 62 -2.35 14.79 5.22
C ASP A 62 -1.78 13.76 4.25
N VAL A 63 -1.63 14.09 2.96
CA VAL A 63 -1.04 13.17 1.97
C VAL A 63 0.35 12.70 2.41
N GLN A 64 1.16 13.59 3.01
CA GLN A 64 2.48 13.22 3.53
C GLN A 64 2.42 12.32 4.77
N LYS A 65 1.33 12.37 5.55
CA LYS A 65 1.15 11.50 6.72
C LYS A 65 0.90 10.05 6.33
N LEU A 66 0.35 9.78 5.14
CA LEU A 66 0.18 8.42 4.61
C LEU A 66 1.51 7.64 4.56
N PHE A 67 2.63 8.31 4.23
CA PHE A 67 3.95 7.67 4.18
C PHE A 67 4.46 7.18 5.54
N LYS A 68 3.84 7.62 6.64
CA LYS A 68 4.15 7.20 8.01
C LYS A 68 3.18 6.14 8.53
N MET A 69 2.15 5.77 7.75
CA MET A 69 1.24 4.70 8.12
C MET A 69 1.95 3.35 8.06
N ARG A 70 1.56 2.44 8.96
CA ARG A 70 2.17 1.10 9.08
C ARG A 70 1.27 0.01 8.51
N SER A 71 -0.02 0.25 8.40
CA SER A 71 -0.99 -0.71 7.86
C SER A 71 -1.05 -0.79 6.33
N ILE A 72 -0.26 0.00 5.59
CA ILE A 72 -0.33 0.09 4.12
C ILE A 72 1.01 -0.25 3.45
N GLU A 73 0.94 -0.64 2.17
CA GLU A 73 2.07 -1.00 1.32
C GLU A 73 2.35 0.02 0.21
N HIS A 74 1.33 0.47 -0.52
CA HIS A 74 1.48 1.46 -1.58
C HIS A 74 0.44 2.56 -1.47
N ILE A 75 0.82 3.76 -1.92
CA ILE A 75 -0.04 4.93 -1.96
C ILE A 75 -0.25 5.32 -3.42
N ILE A 76 -1.50 5.40 -3.85
CA ILE A 76 -1.91 5.80 -5.20
C ILE A 76 -2.86 6.98 -5.07
N GLN A 77 -2.50 8.12 -5.64
CA GLN A 77 -3.44 9.25 -5.77
C GLN A 77 -4.36 8.99 -6.96
N ILE A 78 -5.67 9.00 -6.73
CA ILE A 78 -6.68 8.72 -7.76
C ILE A 78 -6.91 9.99 -8.58
N ILE A 79 -6.69 9.90 -9.89
CA ILE A 79 -6.90 10.98 -10.85
C ILE A 79 -8.31 10.88 -11.46
N ASP A 80 -8.66 9.72 -12.01
CA ASP A 80 -9.96 9.49 -12.64
C ASP A 80 -10.42 8.04 -12.39
N VAL A 81 -11.74 7.83 -12.43
CA VAL A 81 -12.37 6.52 -12.29
C VAL A 81 -13.55 6.44 -13.25
N PHE A 82 -13.61 5.37 -14.04
CA PHE A 82 -14.67 5.18 -15.03
C PHE A 82 -14.92 3.72 -15.35
N THR A 83 -16.08 3.43 -15.93
CA THR A 83 -16.45 2.06 -16.29
C THR A 83 -15.91 1.65 -17.65
N VAL A 84 -15.52 0.38 -17.79
CA VAL A 84 -15.03 -0.23 -19.03
C VAL A 84 -15.66 -1.61 -19.23
N LYS A 85 -15.92 -1.98 -20.48
CA LYS A 85 -16.41 -3.31 -20.84
C LYS A 85 -15.30 -4.33 -20.73
N ASN A 86 -15.69 -5.57 -20.44
CA ASN A 86 -14.76 -6.69 -20.38
C ASN A 86 -14.35 -7.24 -21.76
N THR A 87 -15.01 -6.83 -22.85
CA THR A 87 -14.68 -7.21 -24.22
C THR A 87 -13.54 -6.37 -24.78
N LYS A 88 -13.02 -6.71 -25.97
CA LYS A 88 -11.97 -5.91 -26.64
C LYS A 88 -12.30 -4.42 -26.81
N VAL A 89 -13.58 -4.05 -26.87
CA VAL A 89 -14.05 -2.65 -26.91
C VAL A 89 -13.60 -1.87 -25.66
N GLY A 90 -13.42 -2.54 -24.52
CA GLY A 90 -12.92 -1.94 -23.30
C GLY A 90 -11.55 -1.29 -23.46
N LEU A 91 -10.70 -1.78 -24.38
CA LEU A 91 -9.42 -1.14 -24.66
C LEU A 91 -9.59 0.27 -25.24
N ASP A 92 -10.54 0.48 -26.15
CA ASP A 92 -10.83 1.80 -26.70
C ASP A 92 -11.40 2.74 -25.63
N GLU A 93 -12.22 2.21 -24.72
CA GLU A 93 -12.77 2.94 -23.58
C GLU A 93 -11.66 3.36 -22.60
N ILE A 94 -10.69 2.48 -22.32
CA ILE A 94 -9.50 2.79 -21.53
C ILE A 94 -8.66 3.87 -22.21
N TYR A 95 -8.40 3.76 -23.51
CA TYR A 95 -7.65 4.78 -24.26
C TYR A 95 -8.29 6.14 -24.08
N ARG A 96 -9.60 6.25 -24.38
CA ARG A 96 -10.34 7.52 -24.31
C ARG A 96 -10.41 8.07 -22.90
N GLY A 97 -10.62 7.20 -21.91
CA GLY A 97 -10.67 7.57 -20.49
C GLY A 97 -9.34 8.08 -19.96
N VAL A 98 -8.23 7.44 -20.33
CA VAL A 98 -6.88 7.92 -19.98
C VAL A 98 -6.55 9.21 -20.73
N TYR A 99 -6.89 9.31 -22.02
CA TYR A 99 -6.68 10.51 -22.82
C TYR A 99 -7.42 11.73 -22.24
N ARG A 100 -8.67 11.60 -21.78
CA ARG A 100 -9.37 12.73 -21.14
C ARG A 100 -8.84 13.08 -19.75
N SER A 101 -8.22 12.14 -19.04
CA SER A 101 -7.72 12.34 -17.67
C SER A 101 -6.61 13.39 -17.62
N SER A 102 -6.65 14.29 -16.64
CA SER A 102 -5.59 15.28 -16.37
C SER A 102 -4.54 14.68 -15.43
N ILE A 103 -3.54 14.01 -16.00
CA ILE A 103 -2.52 13.27 -15.27
C ILE A 103 -1.30 14.18 -15.08
N PRO A 104 -0.92 14.54 -13.84
CA PRO A 104 0.27 15.36 -13.62
C PRO A 104 1.54 14.51 -13.78
N LEU A 105 2.08 14.50 -15.00
CA LEU A 105 3.28 13.76 -15.38
C LEU A 105 4.56 14.56 -15.12
N GLY A 106 5.62 13.84 -14.74
CA GLY A 106 7.00 14.31 -14.82
C GLY A 106 7.58 14.17 -16.23
N SER A 107 8.91 14.26 -16.36
CA SER A 107 9.63 14.19 -17.65
C SER A 107 9.57 12.81 -18.31
N THR A 108 9.42 11.74 -17.53
CA THR A 108 9.29 10.37 -18.01
C THR A 108 8.27 9.59 -17.21
N PHE A 109 7.64 8.58 -17.83
CA PHE A 109 6.67 7.76 -17.14
C PHE A 109 6.74 6.28 -17.52
N ARG A 110 6.11 5.45 -16.71
CA ARG A 110 5.66 4.10 -17.11
C ARG A 110 4.21 3.92 -16.69
N VAL A 111 3.49 3.08 -17.43
CA VAL A 111 2.18 2.58 -16.99
C VAL A 111 2.37 1.24 -16.29
N THR A 112 1.62 1.01 -15.23
CA THR A 112 1.42 -0.30 -14.63
C THR A 112 -0.07 -0.57 -14.46
N CYS A 113 -0.46 -1.83 -14.57
CA CYS A 113 -1.85 -2.26 -14.49
C CYS A 113 -1.93 -3.52 -13.64
N GLU A 114 -2.80 -3.48 -12.63
CA GLU A 114 -3.33 -4.67 -11.99
C GLU A 114 -4.75 -4.91 -12.50
N ARG A 115 -4.99 -6.10 -13.06
CA ARG A 115 -6.28 -6.49 -13.66
C ARG A 115 -6.91 -7.62 -12.84
N ILE A 116 -8.14 -7.41 -12.40
CA ILE A 116 -8.89 -8.36 -11.57
C ILE A 116 -10.24 -8.63 -12.23
N GLY A 117 -10.59 -9.90 -12.39
CA GLY A 117 -11.80 -10.35 -13.10
C GLY A 117 -11.53 -10.86 -14.51
N SER A 118 -12.59 -11.28 -15.20
CA SER A 118 -12.52 -11.88 -16.55
C SER A 118 -12.68 -10.82 -17.64
N HIS A 119 -11.73 -10.78 -18.58
CA HIS A 119 -11.64 -9.81 -19.67
C HIS A 119 -11.05 -10.47 -20.92
N GLU A 120 -11.47 -10.01 -22.11
CA GLU A 120 -10.92 -10.41 -23.41
C GLU A 120 -9.59 -9.71 -23.75
N TYR A 121 -9.01 -8.98 -22.80
CA TYR A 121 -7.74 -8.29 -22.91
C TYR A 121 -6.88 -8.51 -21.66
N THR A 122 -5.56 -8.35 -21.83
CA THR A 122 -4.58 -8.60 -20.78
C THR A 122 -4.15 -7.31 -20.09
N SER A 123 -3.47 -7.41 -18.94
CA SER A 123 -2.85 -6.24 -18.29
C SER A 123 -1.77 -5.58 -19.15
N MET A 124 -1.16 -6.33 -20.08
CA MET A 124 -0.19 -5.81 -21.05
C MET A 124 -0.90 -4.96 -22.11
N ASP A 125 -2.09 -5.39 -22.57
CA ASP A 125 -2.90 -4.59 -23.50
C ASP A 125 -3.33 -3.27 -22.89
N VAL A 126 -3.79 -3.29 -21.63
CA VAL A 126 -4.14 -2.08 -20.87
C VAL A 126 -2.94 -1.14 -20.77
N GLN A 127 -1.76 -1.65 -20.37
CA GLN A 127 -0.54 -0.83 -20.27
C GLN A 127 -0.14 -0.21 -21.62
N ARG A 128 -0.23 -0.98 -22.70
CA ARG A 128 0.09 -0.51 -24.06
C ARG A 128 -0.86 0.60 -24.48
N VAL A 129 -2.17 0.38 -24.34
CA VAL A 129 -3.20 1.32 -24.81
C VAL A 129 -3.23 2.59 -23.97
N ALA A 130 -3.16 2.47 -22.65
CA ALA A 130 -3.06 3.63 -21.76
C ALA A 130 -1.74 4.39 -21.96
N GLY A 131 -0.63 3.67 -22.17
CA GLY A 131 0.66 4.28 -22.51
C GLY A 131 0.59 5.10 -23.79
N GLN A 132 -0.04 4.55 -24.84
CA GLN A 132 -0.28 5.27 -26.09
C GLN A 132 -1.12 6.53 -25.87
N ALA A 133 -2.22 6.44 -25.13
CA ALA A 133 -3.07 7.59 -24.82
C ALA A 133 -2.29 8.72 -24.11
N ILE A 134 -1.37 8.37 -23.22
CA ILE A 134 -0.50 9.34 -22.53
C ILE A 134 0.50 9.98 -23.51
N VAL A 135 1.15 9.18 -24.37
CA VAL A 135 2.08 9.70 -25.38
C VAL A 135 1.37 10.64 -26.36
N ASP A 136 0.20 10.24 -26.86
CA ASP A 136 -0.56 11.03 -27.83
C ASP A 136 -1.03 12.38 -27.26
N LYS A 137 -1.33 12.42 -25.96
CA LYS A 137 -1.78 13.64 -25.29
C LYS A 137 -0.64 14.56 -24.87
N TYR A 138 0.37 14.01 -24.21
CA TYR A 138 1.38 14.80 -23.50
C TYR A 138 2.75 14.82 -24.20
N GLY A 139 2.98 13.94 -25.18
CA GLY A 139 4.29 13.77 -25.81
C GLY A 139 5.39 13.27 -24.86
N THR A 140 5.04 12.84 -23.64
CA THR A 140 6.01 12.45 -22.61
C THR A 140 6.69 11.13 -22.97
N LYS A 141 7.98 11.00 -22.64
CA LYS A 141 8.77 9.81 -22.97
C LYS A 141 8.51 8.64 -21.99
N VAL A 142 8.37 7.44 -22.53
CA VAL A 142 8.26 6.20 -21.73
C VAL A 142 9.64 5.77 -21.21
N ASN A 143 9.73 5.46 -19.92
CA ASN A 143 10.89 4.85 -19.28
C ASN A 143 10.46 3.70 -18.36
N LEU A 144 10.61 2.46 -18.82
CA LEU A 144 10.17 1.28 -18.08
C LEU A 144 11.05 0.94 -16.86
N LYS A 145 12.32 1.39 -16.86
CA LYS A 145 13.32 1.04 -15.84
C LYS A 145 13.37 2.06 -14.71
N ASN A 146 13.50 3.34 -15.04
CA ASN A 146 13.61 4.43 -14.06
C ASN A 146 12.70 5.61 -14.43
N PRO A 147 11.37 5.44 -14.36
CA PRO A 147 10.43 6.52 -14.62
C PRO A 147 10.47 7.57 -13.52
N GLU A 148 10.15 8.82 -13.86
CA GLU A 148 9.84 9.86 -12.89
C GLU A 148 8.42 9.65 -12.33
N THR A 149 7.46 9.32 -13.18
CA THR A 149 6.06 9.05 -12.79
C THR A 149 5.66 7.59 -13.04
N ILE A 150 5.08 6.95 -12.03
CA ILE A 150 4.42 5.64 -12.19
C ILE A 150 2.92 5.86 -12.28
N VAL A 151 2.36 5.71 -13.48
CA VAL A 151 0.92 5.83 -13.71
C VAL A 151 0.27 4.47 -13.53
N ARG A 152 -0.70 4.40 -12.63
CA ARG A 152 -1.55 3.22 -12.41
C ARG A 152 -2.78 3.33 -13.30
N VAL A 153 -3.04 2.28 -14.07
CA VAL A 153 -4.29 2.10 -14.82
C VAL A 153 -4.77 0.70 -14.51
N ASP A 154 -5.45 0.58 -13.37
CA ASP A 154 -5.93 -0.71 -12.87
C ASP A 154 -7.35 -0.97 -13.36
N VAL A 155 -7.67 -2.22 -13.66
CA VAL A 155 -9.02 -2.64 -14.08
C VAL A 155 -9.52 -3.70 -13.11
N ALA A 156 -10.50 -3.35 -12.30
CA ALA A 156 -11.15 -4.25 -11.35
C ALA A 156 -12.60 -4.46 -11.76
N HIS A 157 -12.92 -5.64 -12.27
CA HIS A 157 -14.20 -5.91 -12.92
C HIS A 157 -14.48 -4.88 -14.01
N ASP A 158 -15.60 -4.15 -13.95
CA ASP A 158 -15.93 -3.09 -14.91
C ASP A 158 -15.32 -1.73 -14.54
N LEU A 159 -14.54 -1.60 -13.46
CA LEU A 159 -14.00 -0.34 -12.99
C LEU A 159 -12.55 -0.12 -13.43
N CYS A 160 -12.30 0.92 -14.21
CA CYS A 160 -10.96 1.41 -14.53
C CYS A 160 -10.58 2.56 -13.60
N ILE A 161 -9.44 2.43 -12.92
CA ILE A 161 -8.90 3.40 -11.96
C ILE A 161 -7.60 3.96 -12.53
N VAL A 162 -7.56 5.26 -12.79
CA VAL A 162 -6.37 5.98 -13.23
C VAL A 162 -5.79 6.74 -12.03
N GLY A 163 -4.51 6.54 -11.74
CA GLY A 163 -3.85 7.15 -10.60
C GLY A 163 -2.35 7.30 -10.75
N ILE A 164 -1.73 7.98 -9.78
CA ILE A 164 -0.28 8.11 -9.67
C ILE A 164 0.19 7.41 -8.41
N GLN A 165 1.08 6.44 -8.57
CA GLN A 165 1.69 5.77 -7.44
C GLN A 165 2.78 6.65 -6.83
N LEU A 166 2.57 7.11 -5.60
CA LEU A 166 3.49 8.00 -4.88
C LEU A 166 4.64 7.23 -4.22
N THR A 167 4.43 5.95 -3.91
CA THR A 167 5.47 5.07 -3.34
C THR A 167 6.28 4.38 -4.43
N ARG A 168 7.61 4.57 -4.45
CA ARG A 168 8.50 3.79 -5.33
C ARG A 168 8.77 2.39 -4.80
N THR A 169 9.00 2.30 -3.49
CA THR A 169 9.20 1.06 -2.75
C THR A 169 7.99 0.83 -1.85
N SER A 170 7.59 -0.43 -1.67
CA SER A 170 6.51 -0.77 -0.74
C SER A 170 6.85 -0.31 0.67
N LEU A 171 5.92 0.36 1.34
CA LEU A 171 6.11 0.85 2.70
C LEU A 171 6.37 -0.28 3.69
N ARG A 172 5.97 -1.54 3.40
CA ARG A 172 6.28 -2.71 4.25
C ARG A 172 7.78 -2.84 4.56
N ILE A 173 8.65 -2.30 3.71
CA ILE A 173 10.10 -2.27 3.92
C ILE A 173 10.43 -1.08 4.83
N ARG A 174 10.51 -1.34 6.15
CA ARG A 174 10.74 -0.30 7.17
C ARG A 174 12.22 0.07 7.37
N TYR A 175 13.11 -0.90 7.18
CA TYR A 175 14.55 -0.81 7.43
C TYR A 175 15.28 -1.78 6.49
N PRO A 176 16.59 -1.59 6.23
CA PRO A 176 17.37 -2.54 5.45
C PRO A 176 17.55 -3.84 6.24
N ARG A 177 16.70 -4.82 5.97
CA ARG A 177 16.70 -6.11 6.69
C ARG A 177 18.04 -6.83 6.48
N ALA A 178 18.74 -7.13 7.56
CA ALA A 178 20.05 -7.79 7.53
C ALA A 178 19.96 -9.32 7.42
N PHE A 179 18.84 -9.90 7.88
CA PHE A 179 18.56 -11.33 7.81
C PHE A 179 17.14 -11.59 7.31
N HIS A 180 17.05 -12.37 6.22
CA HIS A 180 15.80 -12.80 5.62
C HIS A 180 15.48 -14.23 6.06
N HIS A 181 14.60 -14.36 7.06
CA HIS A 181 14.05 -15.66 7.43
C HIS A 181 13.15 -16.17 6.29
N PRO A 182 13.20 -17.46 5.90
CA PRO A 182 12.38 -18.00 4.80
C PRO A 182 10.88 -17.77 4.99
N SER A 183 10.42 -17.84 6.24
CA SER A 183 9.03 -17.61 6.64
C SER A 183 8.84 -16.27 7.37
N ALA A 184 9.63 -15.25 7.03
CA ALA A 184 9.52 -13.95 7.68
C ALA A 184 8.11 -13.34 7.47
N LEU A 185 7.44 -13.01 8.58
CA LEU A 185 6.15 -12.34 8.55
C LEU A 185 6.23 -10.99 7.83
N ASN A 186 5.18 -10.61 7.09
CA ASN A 186 5.04 -9.27 6.53
C ASN A 186 4.89 -8.25 7.68
N PRO A 187 5.74 -7.20 7.77
CA PRO A 187 5.64 -6.20 8.84
C PRO A 187 4.27 -5.49 8.92
N VAL A 188 3.53 -5.40 7.82
CA VAL A 188 2.15 -4.88 7.81
C VAL A 188 1.20 -5.81 8.59
N ILE A 189 1.37 -7.13 8.46
CA ILE A 189 0.59 -8.12 9.23
C ILE A 189 1.00 -8.08 10.71
N ALA A 190 2.30 -7.99 11.00
CA ALA A 190 2.79 -7.83 12.37
C ALA A 190 2.18 -6.60 13.05
N TYR A 191 2.14 -5.46 12.37
CA TYR A 191 1.46 -4.26 12.86
C TYR A 191 -0.03 -4.51 13.10
N ALA A 192 -0.73 -5.18 12.18
CA ALA A 192 -2.14 -5.52 12.35
C ALA A 192 -2.38 -6.42 13.57
N MET A 193 -1.57 -7.45 13.79
CA MET A 193 -1.66 -8.32 14.97
C MET A 193 -1.56 -7.51 16.27
N LEU A 194 -0.58 -6.60 16.36
CA LEU A 194 -0.38 -5.74 17.53
C LEU A 194 -1.54 -4.75 17.73
N ARG A 195 -2.17 -4.29 16.64
CA ARG A 195 -3.37 -3.44 16.71
C ARG A 195 -4.62 -4.22 17.15
N CYS A 196 -4.75 -5.49 16.78
CA CYS A 196 -5.88 -6.35 17.18
C CYS A 196 -5.90 -6.64 18.68
N VAL A 197 -4.72 -6.75 19.31
CA VAL A 197 -4.59 -6.93 20.76
C VAL A 197 -4.45 -5.60 21.51
N GLU A 198 -4.62 -4.48 20.81
CA GLU A 198 -4.65 -3.12 21.35
C GLU A 198 -3.45 -2.75 22.23
N VAL A 199 -2.24 -3.13 21.80
CA VAL A 199 -0.98 -2.78 22.50
C VAL A 199 -0.96 -1.30 22.91
N GLN A 200 -0.53 -1.05 24.14
CA GLN A 200 -0.33 0.26 24.73
C GLN A 200 1.14 0.52 25.07
N PRO A 201 1.54 1.79 25.23
CA PRO A 201 2.84 2.11 25.81
C PRO A 201 3.01 1.48 27.20
N GLY A 202 4.17 0.88 27.48
CA GLY A 202 4.43 0.18 28.74
C GLY A 202 4.06 -1.31 28.76
N ASP A 203 3.38 -1.81 27.72
CA ASP A 203 3.02 -3.23 27.65
C ASP A 203 4.24 -4.14 27.51
N ARG A 204 4.10 -5.35 28.04
CA ARG A 204 5.07 -6.45 27.89
C ARG A 204 4.60 -7.38 26.79
N ILE A 205 5.49 -7.71 25.86
CA ILE A 205 5.18 -8.52 24.68
C ILE A 205 6.13 -9.71 24.64
N LEU A 206 5.57 -10.91 24.52
CA LEU A 206 6.33 -12.14 24.28
C LEU A 206 6.00 -12.70 22.90
N ASP A 207 7.02 -12.89 22.08
CA ASP A 207 6.95 -13.69 20.87
C ASP A 207 7.75 -14.98 21.10
N ALA A 208 7.04 -16.07 21.38
CA ALA A 208 7.63 -17.36 21.77
C ALA A 208 8.27 -18.14 20.60
N PHE A 209 8.06 -17.68 19.35
CA PHE A 209 8.61 -18.29 18.15
C PHE A 209 9.12 -17.19 17.20
N CYS A 210 9.97 -16.31 17.73
CA CYS A 210 10.20 -14.98 17.18
C CYS A 210 10.93 -14.97 15.83
N GLY A 211 11.61 -16.06 15.45
CA GLY A 211 12.29 -16.20 14.18
C GLY A 211 13.23 -15.04 13.89
N GLY A 212 12.92 -14.25 12.85
CA GLY A 212 13.68 -13.06 12.48
C GLY A 212 13.31 -11.76 13.23
N GLY A 213 12.44 -11.83 14.23
CA GLY A 213 12.07 -10.73 15.15
C GLY A 213 11.05 -9.72 14.61
N THR A 214 10.31 -10.01 13.54
CA THR A 214 9.46 -9.00 12.88
C THR A 214 8.39 -8.38 13.79
N ILE A 215 7.68 -9.19 14.60
CA ILE A 215 6.63 -8.69 15.51
C ILE A 215 7.23 -7.77 16.56
N LEU A 216 8.30 -8.22 17.22
CA LEU A 216 9.01 -7.45 18.25
C LEU A 216 9.58 -6.14 17.70
N ILE A 217 10.13 -6.16 16.49
CA ILE A 217 10.65 -4.95 15.83
C ILE A 217 9.52 -3.96 15.54
N GLU A 218 8.39 -4.41 14.96
CA GLU A 218 7.25 -3.52 14.71
C GLU A 218 6.72 -2.93 16.02
N ALA A 219 6.61 -3.75 17.07
CA ALA A 219 6.19 -3.27 18.39
C ALA A 219 7.13 -2.18 18.92
N ALA A 220 8.45 -2.44 18.94
CA ALA A 220 9.46 -1.56 19.50
C ALA A 220 9.64 -0.23 18.74
N GLN A 221 9.22 -0.19 17.47
CA GLN A 221 9.26 1.00 16.65
C GLN A 221 7.99 1.85 16.72
N VAL A 222 6.85 1.28 17.08
CA VAL A 222 5.56 1.99 17.10
C VAL A 222 5.20 2.48 18.49
N TRP A 223 5.32 1.62 19.50
CA TRP A 223 4.91 1.94 20.87
C TRP A 223 6.11 2.34 21.73
N LYS A 224 5.86 3.24 22.69
CA LYS A 224 6.88 3.71 23.63
C LYS A 224 6.95 2.75 24.81
N ASP A 225 8.15 2.66 25.39
CA ASP A 225 8.38 1.97 26.66
C ASP A 225 7.88 0.52 26.72
N ILE A 226 7.83 -0.16 25.57
CA ILE A 226 7.51 -1.59 25.55
C ILE A 226 8.67 -2.42 26.10
N GLU A 227 8.33 -3.52 26.76
CA GLU A 227 9.27 -4.59 27.10
C GLU A 227 8.99 -5.78 26.18
N ALA A 228 9.83 -5.98 25.15
CA ALA A 228 9.64 -7.05 24.18
C ALA A 228 10.64 -8.19 24.41
N ILE A 229 10.15 -9.42 24.47
CA ILE A 229 10.94 -10.63 24.66
C ILE A 229 10.67 -11.57 23.48
N GLY A 230 11.74 -12.07 22.87
CA GLY A 230 11.68 -13.07 21.79
C GLY A 230 12.36 -14.35 22.19
N ILE A 231 11.68 -15.48 21.99
CA ILE A 231 12.25 -16.82 22.18
C ILE A 231 12.24 -17.53 20.83
N ASP A 232 13.30 -18.27 20.51
CA ASP A 232 13.33 -19.18 19.37
C ASP A 232 14.35 -20.28 19.63
N ILE A 233 14.03 -21.51 19.22
CA ILE A 233 14.90 -22.68 19.39
C ILE A 233 16.11 -22.64 18.46
N SER A 234 16.04 -21.88 17.35
CA SER A 234 17.10 -21.83 16.36
C SER A 234 18.14 -20.75 16.69
N PRO A 235 19.41 -21.12 16.96
CA PRO A 235 20.48 -20.14 17.17
C PRO A 235 20.67 -19.20 15.97
N LYS A 236 20.41 -19.71 14.75
CA LYS A 236 20.48 -18.93 13.52
C LYS A 236 19.38 -17.87 13.45
N SER A 237 18.17 -18.20 13.89
CA SER A 237 17.07 -17.24 13.97
C SER A 237 17.40 -16.13 14.97
N ILE A 238 17.88 -16.48 16.16
CA ILE A 238 18.28 -15.51 17.19
C ILE A 238 19.38 -14.56 16.69
N ASP A 239 20.46 -15.08 16.09
CA ASP A 239 21.49 -14.23 15.45
C ASP A 239 20.89 -13.30 14.37
N GLY A 240 20.03 -13.86 13.53
CA GLY A 240 19.34 -13.12 12.48
C GLY A 240 18.43 -12.01 13.02
N ALA A 241 17.68 -12.29 14.08
CA ALA A 241 16.85 -11.34 14.79
C ALA A 241 17.70 -10.24 15.42
N GLN A 242 18.84 -10.59 16.05
CA GLN A 242 19.77 -9.63 16.63
C GLN A 242 20.25 -8.61 15.58
N ARG A 243 20.68 -9.08 14.41
CA ARG A 243 21.10 -8.21 13.29
C ARG A 243 19.95 -7.38 12.72
N ASN A 244 18.73 -7.93 12.68
CA ASN A 244 17.55 -7.18 12.26
C ASN A 244 17.17 -6.08 13.27
N LEU A 245 17.25 -6.35 14.57
CA LEU A 245 17.02 -5.37 15.65
C LEU A 245 18.01 -4.21 15.58
N GLU A 246 19.29 -4.50 15.27
CA GLU A 246 20.32 -3.48 15.05
C GLU A 246 20.01 -2.62 13.84
N ALA A 247 19.72 -3.24 12.69
CA ALA A 247 19.35 -2.53 11.46
C ALA A 247 18.09 -1.67 11.63
N ALA A 248 17.14 -2.14 12.45
CA ALA A 248 15.91 -1.45 12.81
C ALA A 248 16.08 -0.42 13.95
N LYS A 249 17.28 -0.33 14.55
CA LYS A 249 17.63 0.57 15.67
C LYS A 249 16.77 0.39 16.92
N VAL A 250 16.44 -0.85 17.25
CA VAL A 250 15.60 -1.21 18.42
C VAL A 250 16.23 -2.29 19.31
N LYS A 251 17.50 -2.64 19.11
CA LYS A 251 18.23 -3.65 19.90
C LYS A 251 18.10 -3.45 21.42
N SER A 252 18.16 -2.22 21.92
CA SER A 252 18.08 -1.94 23.36
C SER A 252 16.68 -2.09 23.95
N LYS A 253 15.66 -2.35 23.13
CA LYS A 253 14.24 -2.47 23.54
C LYS A 253 13.73 -3.91 23.51
N VAL A 254 14.53 -4.85 23.03
CA VAL A 254 14.11 -6.23 22.81
C VAL A 254 15.15 -7.17 23.40
N GLU A 255 14.70 -8.06 24.28
CA GLU A 255 15.48 -9.17 24.79
C GLU A 255 15.25 -10.40 23.89
N LEU A 256 16.33 -11.09 23.52
CA LEU A 256 16.26 -12.34 22.74
C LEU A 256 16.85 -13.48 23.54
N ILE A 257 16.14 -14.60 23.60
CA ILE A 257 16.50 -15.79 24.37
C ILE A 257 16.52 -16.98 23.42
N LEU A 258 17.64 -17.70 23.39
CA LEU A 258 17.69 -19.02 22.76
C LEU A 258 17.02 -20.02 23.71
N GLY A 259 15.91 -20.61 23.29
CA GLY A 259 15.13 -21.51 24.14
C GLY A 259 14.04 -22.25 23.39
N ASP A 260 13.52 -23.30 24.01
CA ASP A 260 12.32 -24.01 23.57
C ASP A 260 11.14 -23.52 24.42
N ALA A 261 10.01 -23.23 23.77
CA ALA A 261 8.89 -22.48 24.36
C ALA A 261 7.79 -23.38 24.94
#